data_AF-A0A183U369-F1
#
_entry.id   AF-A0A183U369-F1
#
_cell.length_a   1.000
_cell.length_b   1.000
_cell.length_c   1.000
_cell.angle_alpha   90.00
_cell.angle_beta   90.00
_cell.angle_gamma   90.00
#
_symmetry.space_group_name_H-M   'P 1'
#
loop_
_entity.id
_entity.type
_entity.pdbx_description
1 polymer ?
#
loop_
_entity_poly.entity_id
_entity_poly.type
_entity_poly.pdbx_seq_one_letter_code
_entity_poly.pdbx_strand_id
1 'polypeptide(L)'
;MFIEDAFKNIEGENRTMATAGVFATYPQPYLSVAGGIIDQIVGTAFLCICVCLITDKNNKIPAHLQPLLIGLLVAMIGMSIGMNCGYAINPARDLGPRLLTLCAGWGWQTFSFNGYKWFWIPIVCPMIGAVIGAWIYELCLGLLLSAFMFASTHPMVECKYTLKLLQSFSNECFAHFLGLVICKQERLYNTAVCISGVLR
;
A
#
# COMPACT_ATOMS: atom_id res chain seq x y z
N MET A 1 -12.63 -13.91 32.24
CA MET A 1 -12.95 -15.32 32.53
C MET A 1 -14.35 -15.69 32.04
N PHE A 2 -15.41 -14.90 32.26
CA PHE A 2 -16.77 -15.25 31.82
C PHE A 2 -17.13 -15.04 30.33
N ILE A 3 -16.33 -14.31 29.53
CA ILE A 3 -16.59 -14.12 28.09
C ILE A 3 -15.90 -15.21 27.23
N GLU A 4 -14.78 -15.74 27.70
CA GLU A 4 -14.03 -16.82 27.04
C GLU A 4 -14.82 -18.14 27.03
N ASP A 5 -15.54 -18.43 28.12
CA ASP A 5 -16.24 -19.70 28.29
C ASP A 5 -17.60 -19.75 27.54
N ALA A 6 -18.20 -18.60 27.24
CA ALA A 6 -19.44 -18.54 26.46
C ALA A 6 -19.22 -18.86 24.97
N PHE A 7 -18.05 -18.49 24.42
CA PHE A 7 -17.68 -18.82 23.03
C PHE A 7 -17.14 -20.25 22.88
N LYS A 8 -16.64 -20.89 23.93
CA LYS A 8 -16.10 -22.27 23.87
C LYS A 8 -17.20 -23.35 23.83
N ASN A 9 -18.42 -23.03 24.27
CA ASN A 9 -19.49 -24.01 24.45
C ASN A 9 -20.47 -24.15 23.26
N ILE A 10 -20.36 -23.34 22.21
CA ILE A 10 -21.30 -23.36 21.06
C ILE A 10 -20.71 -24.09 19.83
N GLU A 11 -19.38 -24.21 19.73
CA GLU A 11 -18.72 -24.93 18.64
C GLU A 11 -17.61 -25.79 19.24
N GLY A 12 -17.76 -27.12 19.16
CA GLY A 12 -16.87 -28.07 19.82
C GLY A 12 -15.39 -27.82 19.52
N GLU A 13 -14.65 -27.47 20.56
CA GLU A 13 -13.21 -27.66 20.89
C GLU A 13 -12.12 -27.62 19.79
N ASN A 14 -12.41 -27.29 18.53
CA ASN A 14 -11.40 -27.18 17.47
C ASN A 14 -11.81 -26.09 16.49
N ARG A 15 -11.52 -24.83 16.83
CA ARG A 15 -11.44 -23.75 15.86
C ARG A 15 -10.27 -24.04 14.91
N THR A 16 -10.57 -24.73 13.81
CA THR A 16 -9.55 -25.21 12.88
C THR A 16 -8.97 -24.06 12.04
N MET A 17 -7.77 -24.26 11.47
CA MET A 17 -7.14 -23.33 10.53
C MET A 17 -8.03 -23.00 9.32
N ALA A 18 -9.05 -23.81 9.04
CA ALA A 18 -10.01 -23.58 7.96
C ALA A 18 -10.83 -22.30 8.17
N THR A 19 -11.24 -21.97 9.40
CA THR A 19 -12.02 -20.75 9.69
C THR A 19 -11.13 -19.53 9.89
N ALA A 20 -9.85 -19.73 10.21
CA ALA A 20 -8.90 -18.63 10.37
C ALA A 20 -8.67 -17.85 9.06
N GLY A 21 -8.83 -18.51 7.91
CA GLY A 21 -8.68 -17.91 6.57
C GLY A 21 -9.73 -16.85 6.21
N VAL A 22 -10.83 -16.76 6.97
CA VAL A 22 -11.82 -15.68 6.81
C VAL A 22 -11.26 -14.35 7.27
N PHE A 23 -10.42 -14.38 8.31
CA PHE A 23 -9.90 -13.18 8.97
C PHE A 23 -8.57 -12.72 8.37
N ALA A 24 -7.64 -13.66 8.21
CA ALA A 24 -6.28 -13.38 7.75
C ALA A 24 -5.94 -14.21 6.51
N THR A 25 -4.90 -13.82 5.78
CA THR A 25 -4.52 -14.54 4.56
C THR A 25 -3.56 -15.69 4.86
N TYR A 26 -3.65 -16.77 4.10
CA TYR A 26 -2.71 -17.89 4.23
C TYR A 26 -2.27 -18.31 2.84
N PRO A 27 -1.01 -18.77 2.69
CA PRO A 27 -0.51 -19.22 1.40
C PRO A 27 -1.13 -20.57 1.06
N GLN A 28 -1.28 -20.84 -0.23
CA GLN A 28 -1.71 -22.17 -0.67
C GLN A 28 -0.61 -23.23 -0.40
N PRO A 29 -0.98 -24.52 -0.25
CA PRO A 29 -0.02 -25.58 0.05
C PRO A 29 1.12 -25.73 -0.97
N TYR A 30 0.89 -25.34 -2.23
CA TYR A 30 1.88 -25.41 -3.30
C TYR A 30 2.83 -24.21 -3.35
N LEU A 31 2.60 -23.15 -2.57
CA LEU A 31 3.34 -21.90 -2.67
C LEU A 31 4.60 -21.93 -1.80
N SER A 32 5.75 -21.65 -2.42
CA SER A 32 7.01 -21.47 -1.69
C SER A 32 7.05 -20.13 -0.96
N VAL A 33 7.90 -20.02 0.07
CA VAL A 33 8.13 -18.75 0.79
C VAL A 33 8.57 -17.64 -0.17
N ALA A 34 9.48 -17.95 -1.09
CA ALA A 34 9.94 -17.01 -2.12
C ALA A 34 8.80 -16.57 -3.05
N GLY A 35 7.92 -17.50 -3.44
CA GLY A 35 6.72 -17.20 -4.21
C GLY A 35 5.78 -16.24 -3.48
N GLY A 36 5.55 -16.46 -2.18
CA GLY A 36 4.74 -15.56 -1.35
C GLY A 36 5.32 -14.16 -1.19
N ILE A 37 6.65 -14.05 -1.08
CA ILE A 37 7.34 -12.74 -1.01
C ILE A 37 7.14 -11.96 -2.31
N ILE A 38 7.40 -12.61 -3.46
CA ILE A 38 7.27 -11.96 -4.78
C ILE A 38 5.82 -11.56 -5.02
N ASP A 39 4.86 -12.44 -4.74
CA ASP A 39 3.43 -12.18 -4.89
C ASP A 39 2.98 -10.93 -4.11
N GLN A 40 3.39 -10.82 -2.84
CA GLN A 40 3.02 -9.67 -2.01
C GLN A 40 3.71 -8.37 -2.43
N ILE A 41 4.98 -8.42 -2.86
CA ILE A 41 5.69 -7.23 -3.35
C ILE A 41 5.04 -6.74 -4.65
N VAL A 42 4.83 -7.63 -5.62
CA VAL A 42 4.29 -7.28 -6.94
C VAL A 42 2.84 -6.81 -6.84
N GLY A 43 2.01 -7.52 -6.07
CA GLY A 43 0.60 -7.14 -5.85
C GLY A 43 0.47 -5.76 -5.22
N THR A 44 1.31 -5.45 -4.23
CA THR A 44 1.28 -4.14 -3.55
C THR A 44 1.89 -3.04 -4.41
N ALA A 45 2.95 -3.32 -5.17
CA ALA A 45 3.53 -2.36 -6.10
C ALA A 45 2.51 -1.95 -7.17
N PHE A 46 1.79 -2.93 -7.75
CA PHE A 46 0.74 -2.65 -8.72
C PHE A 46 -0.41 -1.84 -8.13
N LEU A 47 -0.88 -2.20 -6.92
CA LEU A 47 -1.87 -1.41 -6.19
C LEU A 47 -1.41 0.04 -6.02
N CYS A 48 -0.19 0.27 -5.55
CA CYS A 48 0.33 1.62 -5.30
C CYS A 48 0.47 2.43 -6.60
N ILE A 49 0.97 1.84 -7.69
CA ILE A 49 1.08 2.53 -8.99
C ILE A 49 -0.32 3.00 -9.45
N CYS A 50 -1.31 2.11 -9.42
CA CYS A 50 -2.66 2.44 -9.88
C CYS A 50 -3.36 3.43 -8.95
N VAL A 51 -3.17 3.34 -7.64
CA VAL A 51 -3.71 4.33 -6.69
C VAL A 51 -3.10 5.72 -6.94
N CYS A 52 -1.79 5.82 -7.15
CA CYS A 52 -1.14 7.08 -7.53
C CYS A 52 -1.72 7.62 -8.85
N LEU A 53 -1.91 6.76 -9.85
CA LEU A 53 -2.49 7.15 -11.15
C LEU A 53 -3.94 7.66 -11.03
N ILE A 54 -4.75 7.06 -10.15
CA ILE A 54 -6.15 7.47 -9.93
C ILE A 54 -6.24 8.78 -9.15
N THR A 55 -5.32 8.99 -8.19
CA THR A 55 -5.32 10.15 -7.29
C THR A 55 -4.54 11.35 -7.82
N ASP A 56 -3.78 11.17 -8.90
CA ASP A 56 -3.06 12.25 -9.57
C ASP A 56 -4.01 13.31 -10.13
N LYS A 57 -3.75 14.57 -9.76
CA LYS A 57 -4.52 15.74 -10.20
C LYS A 57 -4.34 15.99 -11.70
N ASN A 58 -3.21 15.60 -12.28
CA ASN A 58 -2.95 15.80 -13.70
C ASN A 58 -3.85 14.93 -14.59
N ASN A 59 -4.30 13.79 -14.07
CA ASN A 59 -5.17 12.85 -14.78
C ASN A 59 -6.65 13.29 -14.79
N LYS A 60 -7.02 14.35 -14.05
CA LYS A 60 -8.36 14.96 -14.03
C LYS A 60 -9.52 13.98 -13.76
N ILE A 61 -9.26 12.89 -13.03
CA ILE A 61 -10.31 11.94 -12.63
C ILE A 61 -11.20 12.62 -11.58
N PRO A 62 -12.54 12.60 -11.74
CA PRO A 62 -13.44 13.21 -10.78
C PRO A 62 -13.34 12.54 -9.41
N ALA A 63 -13.22 13.35 -8.34
CA ALA A 63 -12.98 12.87 -6.98
C ALA A 63 -14.02 11.86 -6.47
N HIS A 64 -15.28 11.98 -6.91
CA HIS A 64 -16.36 11.08 -6.50
C HIS A 64 -16.26 9.68 -7.14
N LEU A 65 -15.56 9.51 -8.27
CA LEU A 65 -15.31 8.20 -8.89
C LEU A 65 -14.07 7.51 -8.32
N GLN A 66 -13.14 8.24 -7.69
CA GLN A 66 -11.87 7.67 -7.23
C GLN A 66 -12.05 6.46 -6.30
N PRO A 67 -12.94 6.48 -5.28
CA PRO A 67 -13.14 5.32 -4.40
C PRO A 67 -13.70 4.11 -5.14
N LEU A 68 -14.59 4.32 -6.11
CA LEU A 68 -15.15 3.24 -6.94
C LEU A 68 -14.05 2.57 -7.78
N LEU A 69 -13.20 3.37 -8.42
CA LEU A 69 -12.09 2.86 -9.24
C LEU A 69 -11.07 2.11 -8.39
N ILE A 70 -10.75 2.60 -7.19
CA ILE A 70 -9.85 1.89 -6.26
C ILE A 70 -10.49 0.58 -5.79
N GLY A 71 -11.80 0.56 -5.52
CA GLY A 71 -12.52 -0.67 -5.16
C GLY A 71 -12.49 -1.72 -6.28
N LEU A 72 -12.74 -1.30 -7.52
CA LEU A 72 -12.65 -2.17 -8.70
C LEU A 72 -11.22 -2.66 -8.93
N LEU A 73 -10.21 -1.82 -8.71
CA LEU A 73 -8.80 -2.20 -8.76
C LEU A 73 -8.48 -3.32 -7.76
N VAL A 74 -8.88 -3.17 -6.50
CA VAL A 74 -8.66 -4.20 -5.47
C VAL A 74 -9.38 -5.49 -5.84
N ALA A 75 -10.60 -5.42 -6.37
CA ALA A 75 -11.33 -6.59 -6.86
C ALA A 75 -10.59 -7.30 -8.01
N MET A 76 -10.05 -6.55 -8.98
CA MET A 76 -9.25 -7.11 -10.08
C MET A 76 -7.98 -7.80 -9.58
N ILE A 77 -7.29 -7.21 -8.60
CA ILE A 77 -6.11 -7.83 -7.97
C ILE A 77 -6.50 -9.13 -7.25
N GLY A 78 -7.63 -9.12 -6.53
CA GLY A 78 -8.14 -10.31 -5.85
C GLY A 78 -8.47 -11.45 -6.82
N MET A 79 -9.03 -11.14 -7.99
CA MET A 79 -9.35 -12.14 -9.02
C MET A 79 -8.11 -12.66 -9.77
N SER A 80 -7.06 -11.85 -9.91
CA SER A 80 -5.88 -12.23 -10.70
C SER A 80 -4.83 -12.99 -9.90
N ILE A 81 -4.42 -12.47 -8.74
CA ILE A 81 -3.33 -13.02 -7.92
C ILE A 81 -3.80 -13.56 -6.57
N GLY A 82 -5.08 -13.40 -6.25
CA GLY A 82 -5.59 -13.72 -4.92
C GLY A 82 -5.55 -15.21 -4.56
N MET A 83 -5.54 -16.10 -5.55
CA MET A 83 -5.47 -17.55 -5.31
C MET A 83 -4.16 -17.99 -4.66
N ASN A 84 -3.05 -17.25 -4.81
CA ASN A 84 -1.75 -17.66 -4.29
C ASN A 84 -1.67 -17.58 -2.76
N CYS A 85 -1.91 -16.39 -2.21
CA CYS A 85 -1.82 -16.16 -0.78
C CYS A 85 -2.81 -15.11 -0.25
N GLY A 86 -3.95 -14.96 -0.92
CA GLY A 86 -5.07 -14.15 -0.44
C GLY A 86 -4.88 -12.64 -0.56
N TYR A 87 -3.94 -12.19 -1.39
CA TYR A 87 -3.69 -10.78 -1.73
C TYR A 87 -3.72 -9.87 -0.49
N ALA A 88 -2.85 -10.13 0.50
CA ALA A 88 -2.87 -9.37 1.74
C ALA A 88 -2.70 -7.87 1.51
N ILE A 89 -1.73 -7.47 0.65
CA ILE A 89 -1.47 -6.12 0.08
C ILE A 89 -1.40 -4.93 1.06
N ASN A 90 -1.74 -5.15 2.32
CA ASN A 90 -1.90 -4.16 3.36
C ASN A 90 -1.62 -4.84 4.72
N PRO A 91 -0.58 -4.41 5.45
CA PRO A 91 -0.23 -4.95 6.75
C PRO A 91 -1.38 -4.89 7.76
N ALA A 92 -2.19 -3.83 7.76
CA ALA A 92 -3.30 -3.67 8.71
C ALA A 92 -4.46 -4.64 8.43
N ARG A 93 -4.69 -4.98 7.16
CA ARG A 93 -5.73 -5.93 6.70
C ARG A 93 -5.43 -7.36 7.15
N ASP A 94 -4.18 -7.65 7.50
CA ASP A 94 -3.74 -8.99 7.86
C ASP A 94 -3.37 -9.09 9.36
N LEU A 95 -2.58 -8.15 9.90
CA LEU A 95 -2.13 -8.19 11.29
C LEU A 95 -3.28 -8.00 12.29
N GLY A 96 -4.20 -7.07 12.03
CA GLY A 96 -5.33 -6.80 12.93
C GLY A 96 -6.22 -8.03 13.14
N PRO A 97 -6.73 -8.64 12.06
CA PRO A 97 -7.51 -9.88 12.15
C PRO A 97 -6.73 -11.08 12.71
N ARG A 98 -5.40 -11.15 12.53
CA ARG A 98 -4.58 -12.19 13.21
C ARG A 98 -4.54 -12.01 14.72
N LEU A 99 -4.41 -10.78 15.20
CA LEU A 99 -4.47 -10.50 16.65
C LEU A 99 -5.86 -10.82 17.20
N LEU A 100 -6.92 -10.54 16.44
CA LEU A 100 -8.28 -10.93 16.81
C LEU A 100 -8.42 -12.45 16.94
N THR A 101 -7.92 -13.22 15.96
CA THR A 101 -8.01 -14.70 16.03
C THR A 101 -7.18 -15.29 17.17
N LEU A 102 -6.04 -14.67 17.52
CA LEU A 102 -5.27 -15.03 18.70
C LEU A 102 -6.08 -14.84 19.99
N CYS A 103 -6.68 -13.66 20.17
CA CYS A 103 -7.50 -13.33 21.33
C CYS A 103 -8.78 -14.16 21.40
N ALA A 104 -9.35 -14.53 20.25
CA ALA A 104 -10.59 -15.30 20.18
C ALA A 104 -10.37 -16.82 20.29
N GLY A 105 -9.15 -17.27 20.62
CA GLY A 105 -8.86 -18.65 21.01
C GLY A 105 -8.48 -19.60 19.86
N TRP A 106 -8.13 -19.10 18.67
CA TRP A 106 -7.52 -19.94 17.62
C TRP A 106 -6.05 -20.31 17.95
N GLY A 107 -5.42 -19.59 18.89
CA GLY A 107 -4.05 -19.86 19.34
C GLY A 107 -2.95 -19.34 18.41
N TRP A 108 -1.70 -19.63 18.76
CA TRP A 108 -0.50 -19.17 18.02
C TRP A 108 -0.33 -19.81 16.63
N GLN A 109 -1.12 -20.83 16.33
CA GLN A 109 -1.16 -21.52 15.05
C GLN A 109 -1.56 -20.56 13.90
N THR A 110 -2.28 -19.47 14.18
CA THR A 110 -2.64 -18.48 13.15
C THR A 110 -1.46 -17.62 12.65
N PHE A 111 -0.34 -17.62 13.38
CA PHE A 111 0.89 -16.90 13.00
C PHE A 111 1.87 -17.80 12.24
N SER A 112 1.71 -19.11 12.35
CA SER A 112 2.60 -20.11 11.77
C SER A 112 1.84 -20.98 10.77
N PHE A 113 2.29 -21.03 9.53
CA PHE A 113 1.67 -21.84 8.49
C PHE A 113 2.72 -22.79 7.89
N ASN A 114 2.40 -24.08 7.73
CA ASN A 114 3.29 -25.10 7.17
C ASN A 114 4.72 -25.10 7.76
N GLY A 115 4.85 -24.96 9.08
CA GLY A 115 6.13 -25.03 9.78
C GLY A 115 7.00 -23.78 9.73
N TYR A 116 6.53 -22.69 9.12
CA TYR A 116 7.20 -21.39 9.14
C TYR A 116 6.27 -20.25 9.54
N LYS A 117 6.86 -19.15 10.03
CA LYS A 117 6.11 -17.96 10.46
C LYS A 117 5.63 -17.21 9.22
N TRP A 118 4.35 -17.27 8.88
CA TRP A 118 3.81 -16.56 7.70
C TRP A 118 3.54 -15.08 7.98
N PHE A 119 3.19 -14.73 9.22
CA PHE A 119 2.68 -13.38 9.57
C PHE A 119 3.58 -12.20 9.17
N TRP A 120 4.90 -12.38 9.05
CA TRP A 120 5.81 -11.28 8.72
C TRP A 120 5.80 -10.95 7.22
N ILE A 121 5.44 -11.89 6.35
CA ILE A 121 5.41 -11.68 4.90
C ILE A 121 4.33 -10.65 4.53
N PRO A 122 3.07 -10.78 4.97
CA PRO A 122 2.03 -9.76 4.78
C PRO A 122 2.32 -8.40 5.44
N ILE A 123 3.33 -8.29 6.30
CA ILE A 123 3.71 -7.03 6.95
C ILE A 123 4.84 -6.36 6.16
N VAL A 124 5.96 -7.07 5.98
CA VAL A 124 7.18 -6.48 5.42
C VAL A 124 7.08 -6.36 3.89
N CYS A 125 6.57 -7.38 3.20
CA CYS A 125 6.55 -7.40 1.74
C CYS A 125 5.65 -6.31 1.14
N PRO A 126 4.43 -6.04 1.66
CA PRO A 126 3.64 -4.92 1.19
C PRO A 126 4.29 -3.55 1.43
N MET A 127 4.99 -3.35 2.55
CA MET A 127 5.70 -2.08 2.79
C MET A 127 6.79 -1.84 1.73
N ILE A 128 7.55 -2.88 1.39
CA ILE A 128 8.56 -2.81 0.32
C ILE A 128 7.91 -2.58 -1.04
N GLY A 129 6.86 -3.33 -1.36
CA GLY A 129 6.12 -3.20 -2.62
C GLY A 129 5.52 -1.80 -2.80
N ALA A 130 4.99 -1.20 -1.73
CA ALA A 130 4.42 0.15 -1.77
C ALA A 130 5.47 1.22 -2.11
N VAL A 131 6.65 1.13 -1.50
CA VAL A 131 7.77 2.04 -1.81
C VAL A 131 8.21 1.87 -3.26
N ILE A 132 8.39 0.64 -3.73
CA ILE A 132 8.77 0.35 -5.12
C ILE A 132 7.72 0.88 -6.10
N GLY A 133 6.43 0.64 -5.83
CA GLY A 133 5.34 1.10 -6.68
C GLY A 133 5.28 2.62 -6.78
N ALA A 134 5.43 3.33 -5.66
CA ALA A 134 5.49 4.79 -5.65
C ALA A 134 6.68 5.32 -6.45
N TRP A 135 7.86 4.70 -6.31
CA TRP A 135 9.05 5.08 -7.08
C TRP A 135 8.88 4.86 -8.58
N ILE A 136 8.31 3.71 -8.98
CA ILE A 136 8.03 3.42 -10.39
C ILE A 136 7.06 4.46 -10.96
N TYR A 137 6.03 4.83 -10.21
CA TYR A 137 5.07 5.85 -10.65
C TYR A 137 5.76 7.21 -10.88
N GLU A 138 6.57 7.70 -9.92
CA GLU A 138 7.28 8.96 -10.06
C GLU A 138 8.30 8.94 -11.22
N LEU A 139 9.07 7.85 -11.35
CA LEU A 139 10.11 7.72 -12.35
C LEU A 139 9.58 7.53 -13.78
N CYS A 140 8.52 6.74 -13.95
CA CYS A 140 7.99 6.42 -15.27
C CYS A 140 6.89 7.39 -15.71
N LEU A 141 5.96 7.75 -14.82
CA LEU A 141 4.78 8.53 -15.17
C LEU A 141 4.91 10.00 -14.76
N GLY A 142 5.49 10.29 -13.59
CA GLY A 142 5.76 11.66 -13.15
C GLY A 142 6.66 12.41 -14.14
N LEU A 143 7.77 11.79 -14.57
CA LEU A 143 8.70 12.35 -15.56
C LEU A 143 8.11 12.43 -16.98
N LEU A 144 7.37 11.42 -17.42
CA LEU A 144 6.80 11.41 -18.78
C LEU A 144 5.64 12.39 -18.93
N LEU A 145 4.75 12.47 -17.93
CA LEU A 145 3.60 13.36 -17.95
C LEU A 145 4.02 14.82 -17.79
N SER A 146 5.02 15.10 -16.93
CA SER A 146 5.60 16.44 -16.80
C SER A 146 6.33 16.88 -18.07
N ALA A 147 7.09 15.99 -18.72
CA ALA A 147 7.72 16.27 -20.00
C ALA A 147 6.68 16.53 -21.11
N PHE A 148 5.58 15.76 -21.16
CA PHE A 148 4.52 15.96 -22.14
C PHE A 148 3.72 17.25 -21.90
N MET A 149 3.36 17.56 -20.65
CA MET A 149 2.68 18.81 -20.29
C MET A 149 3.56 20.04 -20.57
N PHE A 150 4.87 19.94 -20.31
CA PHE A 150 5.84 20.99 -20.67
C PHE A 150 5.98 21.14 -22.20
N ALA A 151 6.06 20.04 -22.94
CA ALA A 151 6.12 20.07 -24.41
C ALA A 151 4.83 20.61 -25.04
N SER A 152 3.68 20.36 -24.43
CA SER A 152 2.39 20.89 -24.90
C SER A 152 2.21 22.38 -24.60
N THR A 153 2.89 22.92 -23.58
CA THR A 153 2.83 24.35 -23.22
C THR A 153 3.92 25.19 -23.90
N HIS A 154 5.02 24.57 -24.35
CA HIS A 154 6.10 25.23 -25.06
C HIS A 154 6.54 24.42 -26.30
N PRO A 155 6.07 24.75 -27.52
CA PRO A 155 6.61 24.14 -28.72
C PRO A 155 8.07 24.61 -28.93
N MET A 156 9.01 23.67 -28.84
CA MET A 156 10.41 23.76 -29.29
C MET A 156 11.31 24.80 -28.56
N VAL A 157 11.63 24.59 -27.28
CA VAL A 157 12.79 25.25 -26.65
C VAL A 157 13.70 24.25 -25.91
N GLU A 158 14.83 23.97 -26.56
CA GLU A 158 16.11 23.42 -26.10
C GLU A 158 16.17 22.25 -25.08
N CYS A 159 16.59 21.11 -25.63
CA CYS A 159 17.00 19.84 -25.01
C CYS A 159 18.11 19.92 -23.92
N LYS A 160 18.55 21.11 -23.49
CA LYS A 160 19.66 21.27 -22.50
C LYS A 160 19.21 21.30 -21.04
N TYR A 161 17.94 21.62 -20.76
CA TYR A 161 17.42 21.72 -19.38
C TYR A 161 16.97 20.38 -18.78
N THR A 162 16.61 19.41 -19.62
CA THR A 162 16.09 18.09 -19.20
C THR A 162 17.11 17.28 -18.39
N LEU A 163 18.41 17.38 -18.73
CA LEU A 163 19.49 16.66 -18.03
C LEU A 163 19.80 17.25 -16.64
N LYS A 164 19.69 18.57 -16.47
CA LYS A 164 19.85 19.20 -15.14
C LYS A 164 18.65 18.92 -14.22
N LEU A 165 17.45 18.82 -14.78
CA LEU A 165 16.24 18.44 -14.05
C LEU A 165 16.28 16.98 -13.57
N LEU A 166 16.77 16.04 -14.40
CA LEU A 166 16.98 14.64 -13.99
C LEU A 166 17.99 14.50 -12.83
N GLN A 167 19.07 15.29 -12.83
CA GLN A 167 20.05 15.31 -11.74
C GLN A 167 19.47 15.93 -10.45
N SER A 168 18.62 16.95 -10.57
CA SER A 168 17.92 17.57 -9.43
C SER A 168 16.84 16.65 -8.85
N PHE A 169 16.13 15.90 -9.68
CA PHE A 169 15.07 14.97 -9.26
C PHE A 169 15.61 13.79 -8.47
N SER A 170 16.79 13.26 -8.83
CA SER A 170 17.50 12.23 -8.05
C SER A 170 17.81 12.69 -6.62
N ASN A 171 18.26 13.95 -6.47
CA ASN A 171 18.60 14.54 -5.19
C ASN A 171 17.36 14.93 -4.36
N GLU A 172 16.30 15.40 -5.02
CA GLU A 172 15.01 15.73 -4.40
C GLU A 172 14.26 14.46 -3.93
N CYS A 173 14.29 13.35 -4.67
CA CYS A 173 13.69 12.08 -4.24
C CYS A 173 14.34 11.51 -2.97
N PHE A 174 15.66 11.66 -2.82
CA PHE A 174 16.36 11.28 -1.58
C PHE A 174 16.03 12.25 -0.43
N ALA A 175 15.90 13.55 -0.73
CA ALA A 175 15.48 14.56 0.22
C ALA A 175 14.00 14.45 0.61
N HIS A 176 13.11 13.93 -0.23
CA HIS A 176 11.68 13.76 0.07
C HIS A 176 11.44 12.63 1.09
N PHE A 177 12.32 11.63 1.15
CA PHE A 177 12.28 10.56 2.16
C PHE A 177 12.71 11.06 3.55
N LEU A 178 13.67 11.99 3.65
CA LEU A 178 13.97 12.71 4.90
C LEU A 178 13.01 13.87 5.19
N GLY A 179 12.50 14.53 4.14
CA GLY A 179 11.72 15.75 4.19
C GLY A 179 10.24 15.52 4.49
N LEU A 180 9.66 14.33 4.26
CA LEU A 180 8.29 14.05 4.68
C LEU A 180 8.10 13.98 6.20
N VAL A 181 9.19 13.86 6.98
CA VAL A 181 9.18 14.00 8.45
C VAL A 181 9.28 15.47 8.89
N ILE A 182 9.83 16.37 8.05
CA ILE A 182 10.12 17.78 8.42
C ILE A 182 9.16 18.77 7.73
N CYS A 183 8.86 18.59 6.45
CA CYS A 183 8.12 19.54 5.60
C CYS A 183 6.61 19.58 5.89
N LYS A 184 6.05 18.55 6.56
CA LYS A 184 4.66 18.61 7.03
C LYS A 184 4.47 19.55 8.24
N GLN A 185 5.56 19.91 8.93
CA GLN A 185 5.55 20.90 10.02
C GLN A 185 5.55 22.35 9.47
N GLU A 186 6.19 22.59 8.33
CA GLU A 186 6.40 23.95 7.79
C GLU A 186 5.18 24.49 7.03
N ARG A 187 4.35 23.61 6.42
CA ARG A 187 3.08 24.01 5.81
C ARG A 187 2.00 24.39 6.85
N LEU A 188 2.10 23.92 8.09
CA LEU A 188 1.23 24.37 9.20
C LEU A 188 1.67 25.74 9.74
N TYR A 189 2.98 26.05 9.73
CA TYR A 189 3.49 27.33 10.22
C TYR A 189 3.15 28.50 9.27
N ASN A 190 3.27 28.30 7.96
CA ASN A 190 2.95 29.37 6.99
C ASN A 190 1.44 29.61 6.80
N THR A 191 0.58 28.64 7.15
CA THR A 191 -0.87 28.87 7.12
C THR A 191 -1.34 29.66 8.36
N ALA A 192 -0.63 29.57 9.49
CA ALA A 192 -0.92 30.37 10.69
C ALA A 192 -0.57 31.86 10.50
N VAL A 193 0.47 32.18 9.73
CA VAL A 193 0.87 33.58 9.46
C VAL A 193 -0.10 34.27 8.49
N CYS A 194 -0.70 33.54 7.53
CA CYS A 194 -1.69 34.11 6.61
C CYS A 194 -3.01 34.51 7.29
N ILE A 195 -3.40 33.87 8.40
CA ILE A 195 -4.64 34.22 9.11
C ILE A 195 -4.45 35.48 9.98
N SER A 196 -3.23 35.77 10.43
CA SER A 196 -2.96 36.97 11.24
C SER A 196 -2.82 38.26 10.42
N GLY A 197 -2.70 38.18 9.10
CA GLY A 197 -2.61 39.33 8.19
C GLY A 197 -3.95 39.82 7.64
N VAL A 198 -5.05 39.10 7.88
CA VAL A 198 -6.42 39.45 7.41
C VAL A 198 -7.28 40.05 8.53
N LEU A 199 -6.75 40.12 9.77
CA LEU A 199 -7.41 40.72 10.94
C LEU A 199 -6.71 42.00 11.45
N ARG A 200 -6.08 42.76 10.56
CA ARG A 200 -5.71 44.17 10.81
C ARG A 200 -6.17 45.06 9.66
#